data_AF-A0A2T0YDP2-F1
#
_entry.id   AF-A0A2T0YDP2-F1
#
_cell.length_a   1.000
_cell.length_b   1.000
_cell.length_c   1.000
_cell.angle_alpha   90.00
_cell.angle_beta   90.00
_cell.angle_gamma   90.00
#
_symmetry.space_group_name_H-M   'P 1'
#
loop_
_entity.id
_entity.type
_entity.pdbx_description
1 polymer ?
#
loop_
_entity_poly.entity_id
_entity_poly.type
_entity_poly.pdbx_seq_one_letter_code
_entity_poly.pdbx_strand_id
1 'polypeptide(L)'
;MTQMKPRTPRIPIQPAADEPVGVPTAHAAPATPSAPAKEEALVPLSTRITESARDSIRRTSFETGKTKQEIVNEALANYFARS
;
A
#
# COMPACT_ATOMS: atom_id res chain seq x y z
N MET A 1 14.58 -58.69 -9.14
CA MET A 1 15.22 -57.73 -8.22
C MET A 1 15.44 -56.43 -8.98
N THR A 2 14.68 -55.38 -8.70
CA THR A 2 14.76 -54.12 -9.45
C THR A 2 15.60 -53.12 -8.65
N GLN A 3 16.79 -52.79 -9.14
CA GLN A 3 17.71 -51.83 -8.52
C GLN A 3 17.13 -50.41 -8.63
N MET A 4 16.84 -49.75 -7.51
CA MET A 4 16.48 -48.33 -7.49
C MET A 4 17.74 -47.48 -7.66
N LYS A 5 17.80 -46.70 -8.75
CA LYS A 5 18.89 -45.78 -9.06
C LYS A 5 18.84 -44.57 -8.09
N PRO A 6 19.94 -44.15 -7.45
CA PRO A 6 19.93 -43.00 -6.55
C PRO A 6 19.73 -41.70 -7.35
N ARG A 7 18.78 -40.87 -6.93
CA ARG A 7 18.58 -39.52 -7.48
C ARG A 7 19.57 -38.56 -6.81
N THR A 8 20.44 -37.95 -7.60
CA THR A 8 21.41 -36.93 -7.16
C THR A 8 20.69 -35.73 -6.53
N PRO A 9 21.15 -35.19 -5.39
CA PRO A 9 20.54 -34.01 -4.80
C PRO A 9 20.73 -32.80 -5.72
N ARG A 10 19.64 -32.06 -5.95
CA ARG A 10 19.64 -30.85 -6.77
C ARG A 10 20.11 -29.69 -5.89
N ILE A 11 21.34 -29.21 -6.11
CA ILE A 11 21.89 -28.06 -5.40
C ILE A 11 21.18 -26.79 -5.91
N PRO A 12 20.61 -25.94 -5.05
CA PRO A 12 20.07 -24.64 -5.46
C PRO A 12 21.19 -23.72 -5.94
N ILE A 13 21.06 -23.16 -7.14
CA ILE A 13 21.99 -22.17 -7.67
C ILE A 13 21.60 -20.83 -7.03
N GLN A 14 22.48 -20.26 -6.20
CA GLN A 14 22.30 -18.90 -5.69
C GLN A 14 22.59 -17.89 -6.80
N PRO A 15 21.81 -16.81 -6.94
CA PRO A 15 22.15 -15.73 -7.85
C PRO A 15 23.45 -15.06 -7.37
N ALA A 16 24.43 -14.94 -8.28
CA ALA A 16 25.63 -14.16 -8.03
C ALA A 16 25.22 -12.69 -7.82
N ALA A 17 25.71 -12.08 -6.74
CA ALA A 17 25.57 -10.66 -6.52
C ALA A 17 26.36 -9.92 -7.61
N ASP A 18 25.67 -9.07 -8.37
CA ASP A 18 26.26 -8.19 -9.37
C ASP A 18 27.00 -7.06 -8.62
N GLU A 19 28.33 -7.10 -8.61
CA GLU A 19 29.17 -6.01 -8.12
C GLU A 19 29.05 -4.82 -9.09
N PRO A 20 28.60 -3.63 -8.66
CA PRO A 20 28.59 -2.48 -9.55
C PRO A 20 30.02 -1.97 -9.77
N VAL A 21 30.50 -2.18 -11.00
CA VAL A 21 31.72 -1.60 -11.58
C VAL A 21 31.71 -0.07 -11.39
N GLY A 22 32.78 0.45 -10.79
CA GLY A 22 32.92 1.85 -10.42
C GLY A 22 32.80 2.83 -11.60
N VAL A 23 32.06 3.92 -11.37
CA VAL A 23 31.95 5.06 -12.28
C VAL A 23 32.71 6.27 -11.71
N PRO A 24 33.50 7.00 -12.53
CA PRO A 24 34.26 8.15 -12.06
C PRO A 24 33.35 9.32 -11.70
N THR A 25 33.70 10.00 -10.61
CA THR A 25 33.04 11.17 -10.05
C THR A 25 33.11 12.38 -10.99
N ALA A 26 32.00 12.70 -11.66
CA ALA A 26 31.75 14.04 -12.19
C ALA A 26 30.94 14.83 -11.15
N HIS A 27 31.61 15.77 -10.48
CA HIS A 27 31.01 16.72 -9.55
C HIS A 27 30.17 17.73 -10.34
N ALA A 28 28.90 17.42 -10.58
CA ALA A 28 27.89 18.40 -10.96
C ALA A 28 26.90 18.49 -9.79
N ALA A 29 26.81 19.68 -9.20
CA ALA A 29 25.93 19.95 -8.06
C ALA A 29 24.51 19.44 -8.36
N PRO A 30 23.86 18.68 -7.45
CA PRO A 30 22.49 18.27 -7.67
C PRO A 30 21.65 19.54 -7.76
N ALA A 31 21.01 19.73 -8.91
CA ALA A 31 19.82 20.57 -8.99
C ALA A 31 18.89 20.05 -7.89
N THR A 32 18.64 20.91 -6.90
CA THR A 32 17.71 20.63 -5.82
C THR A 32 16.44 20.06 -6.44
N PRO A 33 16.01 18.82 -6.09
CA PRO A 33 14.70 18.38 -6.51
C PRO A 33 13.73 19.41 -5.95
N SER A 34 12.97 20.08 -6.82
CA SER A 34 11.84 20.87 -6.39
C SER A 34 11.04 19.97 -5.46
N ALA A 35 10.90 20.41 -4.20
CA ALA A 35 10.21 19.67 -3.17
C ALA A 35 8.90 19.13 -3.77
N PRO A 36 8.52 17.86 -3.52
CA PRO A 36 7.21 17.40 -3.94
C PRO A 36 6.21 18.45 -3.45
N ALA A 37 5.39 18.97 -4.38
CA ALA A 37 4.25 19.79 -4.02
C ALA A 37 3.59 19.06 -2.86
N LYS A 38 3.49 19.73 -1.70
CA LYS A 38 3.00 19.11 -0.47
C LYS A 38 1.62 18.53 -0.79
N GLU A 39 1.59 17.23 -1.11
CA GLU A 39 0.37 16.47 -1.19
C GLU A 39 -0.15 16.53 0.24
N GLU A 40 -1.26 17.26 0.43
CA GLU A 40 -1.94 17.32 1.72
C GLU A 40 -2.44 15.91 1.99
N ALA A 41 -1.56 15.09 2.57
CA ALA A 41 -1.84 13.71 2.87
C ALA A 41 -3.05 13.71 3.80
N LEU A 42 -4.15 13.10 3.35
CA LEU A 42 -5.36 12.96 4.16
C LEU A 42 -4.97 12.34 5.50
N VAL A 43 -5.03 13.14 6.57
CA VAL A 43 -4.66 12.68 7.91
C VAL A 43 -5.74 11.72 8.38
N PRO A 44 -5.42 10.45 8.70
CA PRO A 44 -6.42 9.51 9.18
C PRO A 44 -6.91 9.93 10.57
N LEU A 45 -8.16 10.42 10.65
CA LEU A 45 -8.82 10.67 11.92
C LEU A 45 -9.49 9.38 12.43
N SER A 46 -9.23 9.03 13.69
CA SER A 46 -9.99 7.99 14.39
C SER A 46 -11.18 8.61 15.13
N THR A 47 -12.39 8.28 14.71
CA THR A 47 -13.63 8.79 15.32
C THR A 47 -14.38 7.68 16.06
N ARG A 48 -14.93 7.99 17.24
CA ARG A 48 -15.83 7.08 17.95
C ARG A 48 -17.25 7.23 17.40
N ILE A 49 -17.88 6.11 17.06
CA ILE A 49 -19.27 6.03 16.60
C ILE A 49 -20.05 5.03 17.44
N THR A 50 -21.39 5.16 17.46
CA THR A 50 -22.27 4.21 18.14
C THR A 50 -22.25 2.85 17.45
N GLU A 51 -22.62 1.79 18.19
CA GLU A 51 -22.68 0.43 17.63
C GLU A 51 -23.69 0.34 16.47
N SER A 52 -24.85 0.97 16.62
CA SER A 52 -25.86 1.07 15.55
C SER A 52 -25.33 1.74 14.28
N ALA A 53 -24.53 2.81 14.42
CA ALA A 53 -23.89 3.45 13.26
C ALA A 53 -22.85 2.53 12.60
N ARG A 54 -22.10 1.76 13.40
CA ARG A 54 -21.12 0.78 12.88
C ARG A 54 -21.81 -0.33 12.08
N ASP A 55 -22.91 -0.87 12.58
CA ASP A 55 -23.69 -1.90 11.87
C ASP A 55 -24.27 -1.36 10.57
N SER A 56 -24.80 -0.13 10.61
CA SER A 56 -25.32 0.55 9.42
C SER A 56 -24.24 0.72 8.35
N ILE A 57 -23.05 1.22 8.73
CA ILE A 57 -21.91 1.37 7.80
C ILE A 57 -21.49 0.02 7.22
N ARG A 58 -21.45 -1.04 8.04
CA ARG A 58 -21.10 -2.40 7.57
C ARG A 58 -22.11 -2.90 6.55
N ARG A 59 -23.41 -2.74 6.81
CA ARG A 59 -24.48 -3.16 5.91
C ARG A 59 -24.41 -2.39 4.59
N THR A 60 -24.31 -1.06 4.64
CA THR A 60 -24.22 -0.22 3.45
C THR A 60 -22.97 -0.52 2.63
N SER A 61 -21.83 -0.83 3.28
CA SER A 61 -20.62 -1.26 2.59
C SER A 61 -20.82 -2.56 1.83
N PHE A 62 -21.53 -3.53 2.42
CA PHE A 62 -21.89 -4.78 1.75
C PHE A 62 -22.87 -4.58 0.58
N GLU A 63 -23.87 -3.72 0.75
CA GLU A 63 -24.90 -3.47 -0.28
C GLU A 63 -24.40 -2.64 -1.46
N THR A 64 -23.54 -1.64 -1.20
CA THR A 64 -23.07 -0.68 -2.22
C THR A 64 -21.72 -1.02 -2.81
N GLY A 65 -20.97 -1.93 -2.18
CA GLY A 65 -19.57 -2.22 -2.53
C GLY A 65 -18.59 -1.11 -2.18
N LYS A 66 -19.04 0.01 -1.59
CA LYS A 66 -18.19 1.12 -1.16
C LYS A 66 -17.37 0.74 0.07
N THR A 67 -16.19 1.34 0.18
CA THR A 67 -15.40 1.23 1.42
C THR A 67 -16.11 1.95 2.57
N LYS A 68 -15.84 1.51 3.81
CA LYS A 68 -16.38 2.18 5.01
C LYS A 68 -15.98 3.66 5.06
N GLN A 69 -14.78 4.00 4.58
CA GLN A 69 -14.29 5.37 4.54
C GLN A 69 -15.09 6.23 3.57
N GLU A 70 -15.40 5.73 2.37
CA GLU A 70 -16.23 6.44 1.40
C GLU A 70 -17.63 6.72 1.94
N ILE A 71 -18.24 5.75 2.62
CA ILE A 71 -19.56 5.91 3.23
C ILE A 71 -19.54 7.02 4.30
N VAL A 72 -18.50 7.04 5.14
CA VAL A 72 -18.34 8.07 6.17
C VAL A 72 -18.10 9.44 5.53
N ASN A 73 -17.23 9.52 4.51
CA ASN A 73 -16.95 10.77 3.79
C ASN A 73 -18.20 11.32 3.11
N GLU A 74 -19.02 10.47 2.47
CA GLU A 74 -20.28 10.86 1.84
C GLU A 74 -21.30 11.36 2.87
N ALA A 75 -21.42 10.68 4.00
CA ALA A 75 -22.29 11.10 5.09
C ALA A 75 -21.88 12.48 5.66
N LEU A 76 -20.57 12.69 5.85
CA LEU A 76 -20.03 13.98 6.28
C LEU A 76 -20.24 15.07 5.23
N ALA A 77 -19.98 14.79 3.96
CA ALA A 77 -20.19 15.73 2.87
C ALA A 77 -21.66 16.19 2.79
N ASN A 78 -22.61 15.25 2.91
CA ASN A 78 -24.03 15.57 2.93
C ASN A 78 -24.45 16.36 4.18
N TYR A 79 -23.84 16.09 5.34
CA TYR A 79 -24.07 16.88 6.55
C TYR A 79 -23.61 18.34 6.38
N PHE A 80 -22.39 18.55 5.88
CA PHE A 80 -21.85 19.89 5.66
C PHE A 80 -22.58 20.64 4.53
N ALA A 81 -23.04 19.94 3.49
CA ALA A 81 -23.81 20.56 2.40
C ALA A 81 -25.21 21.02 2.82
N ARG A 82 -25.74 20.52 3.94
CA ARG A 82 -27.06 20.88 4.49
C ARG A 82 -26.99 21.88 5.64
N SER A 83 -25.78 22.24 6.08
CA SER A 83 -25.53 23.20 7.15
C SER A 83 -25.34 24.60 6.58
#